data_AF-F7EZ71-F1
#
_entry.id   AF-F7EZ71-F1
#
_cell.length_a   1.000
_cell.length_b   1.000
_cell.length_c   1.000
_cell.angle_alpha   90.00
_cell.angle_beta   90.00
_cell.angle_gamma   90.00
#
_symmetry.space_group_name_H-M   'P 1'
#
loop_
_entity.id
_entity.type
_entity.pdbx_description
1 polymer ?
#
loop_
_entity_poly.entity_id
_entity_poly.type
_entity_poly.pdbx_seq_one_letter_code
_entity_poly.pdbx_strand_id
1 'polypeptide(L)'
;MNPFSSESAWLCLTATAVLGGMLLCKAWSSGQLRSQVVCLAGLWGGACLLSLSLLCSLFLLSVSCFFLLYVSSSDQDLLPVDQKAVLVTGADSGFGHALAKHLDKLGFTVFAGVLDKEGPGAEELRKNCSERLSVLQMDVTKPEQIKDVHSEVAEKIQDKGLWAVVNNAGVLHFPIDGELIPMTVYRKCMAVNFFGAVEVTKVFLPLLRKSKGRLVNVSSMGAMIPFQMMAAYASTKAAISMFSAVIRQELAKWGVKVVTIHPGGFQTNIVGSQDSWDKMEKEILDHFSKEIQENYGQEYVHTQKLALPVMREMSNPDITPVLRDIQHAICAKNHSSFYCSGRMTYLWICFAAYSPISLLDYILKNYFTPKLMPRALRTAS
;
A
#
# COMPACT_ATOMS: atom_id res chain seq x y z
N MET A 1 38.32 28.52 -26.88
CA MET A 1 37.19 29.45 -26.62
C MET A 1 36.39 28.89 -25.48
N ASN A 2 36.26 29.66 -24.39
CA ASN A 2 35.71 29.18 -23.12
C ASN A 2 34.16 29.13 -23.23
N PRO A 3 33.52 27.95 -23.14
CA PRO A 3 32.07 27.80 -23.38
C PRO A 3 31.18 28.49 -22.33
N PHE A 4 31.78 29.08 -21.29
CA PHE A 4 31.10 29.80 -20.21
C PHE A 4 30.99 31.32 -20.39
N SER A 5 31.37 31.85 -21.57
CA SER A 5 31.44 33.31 -21.80
C SER A 5 30.29 33.91 -22.60
N SER A 6 29.29 33.12 -23.03
CA SER A 6 28.11 33.69 -23.70
C SER A 6 27.07 34.13 -22.67
N GLU A 7 26.54 35.35 -22.83
CA GLU A 7 25.43 35.88 -22.01
C GLU A 7 24.21 34.93 -21.97
N SER A 8 24.04 34.13 -23.02
CA SER A 8 23.05 33.07 -23.10
C SER A 8 23.24 31.96 -22.06
N ALA A 9 24.49 31.63 -21.66
CA ALA A 9 24.76 30.62 -20.63
C ALA A 9 24.33 31.11 -19.24
N TRP A 10 24.53 32.40 -18.94
CA TRP A 10 24.11 33.03 -17.69
C TRP A 10 22.59 33.19 -17.59
N LEU A 11 21.93 33.54 -18.70
CA LEU A 11 20.46 33.56 -18.78
C LEU A 11 19.86 32.15 -18.60
N CYS A 12 20.52 31.11 -19.13
CA CYS A 12 20.07 29.73 -18.96
C CYS A 12 20.28 29.21 -17.52
N LEU A 13 21.41 29.53 -16.89
CA LEU A 13 21.67 29.19 -15.49
C LEU A 13 20.68 29.88 -14.55
N THR A 14 20.38 31.15 -14.79
CA THR A 14 19.39 31.89 -13.98
C THR A 14 17.98 31.37 -14.20
N ALA A 15 17.57 31.09 -15.44
CA ALA A 15 16.26 30.47 -15.72
C ALA A 15 16.11 29.07 -15.07
N THR A 16 17.16 28.25 -15.12
CA THR A 16 17.18 26.92 -14.50
C THR A 16 17.15 27.01 -12.98
N ALA A 17 17.88 27.95 -12.38
CA ALA A 17 17.87 28.19 -10.94
C ALA A 17 16.52 28.73 -10.45
N VAL A 18 15.89 29.64 -11.21
CA VAL A 18 14.57 30.19 -10.89
C VAL A 18 13.49 29.12 -11.03
N LEU A 19 13.47 28.35 -12.12
CA LEU A 19 12.51 27.27 -12.32
C LEU A 19 12.71 26.13 -11.31
N GLY A 20 13.97 25.76 -11.03
CA GLY A 20 14.32 24.81 -9.97
C GLY A 20 13.91 25.29 -8.58
N GLY A 21 14.10 26.58 -8.28
CA GLY A 21 13.66 27.22 -7.05
C GLY A 21 12.14 27.27 -6.91
N MET A 22 11.41 27.58 -7.97
CA MET A 22 9.94 27.55 -8.00
C MET A 22 9.40 26.13 -7.81
N LEU A 23 10.04 25.13 -8.43
CA LEU A 23 9.73 23.71 -8.24
C LEU A 23 10.02 23.26 -6.80
N LEU A 24 11.13 23.69 -6.19
CA LEU A 24 11.46 23.41 -4.79
C LEU A 24 10.46 24.06 -3.83
N CYS A 25 10.10 25.32 -4.05
CA CYS A 25 9.09 26.03 -3.24
C CYS A 25 7.70 25.38 -3.37
N LYS A 26 7.31 24.95 -4.58
CA LYS A 26 6.02 24.30 -4.81
C LYS A 26 5.98 22.86 -4.31
N ALA A 27 7.05 22.09 -4.50
CA ALA A 27 7.22 20.74 -3.91
C ALA A 27 7.27 20.78 -2.37
N TRP A 28 7.68 21.90 -1.77
CA TRP A 28 7.62 22.09 -0.33
C TRP A 28 6.18 22.30 0.18
N SER A 29 5.29 22.85 -0.66
CA SER A 29 3.86 23.07 -0.34
C SER A 29 2.95 21.85 -0.58
N SER A 30 3.25 21.00 -1.58
CA SER A 30 2.44 19.83 -1.94
C SER A 30 3.13 18.52 -1.51
N GLY A 31 2.87 18.06 -0.29
CA GLY A 31 3.63 16.99 0.40
C GLY A 31 3.71 15.60 -0.26
N GLN A 32 3.07 15.36 -1.40
CA GLN A 32 3.00 14.06 -2.09
C GLN A 32 3.94 13.97 -3.31
N LEU A 33 4.31 15.12 -3.89
CA LEU A 33 5.14 15.23 -5.10
C LEU A 33 6.64 15.35 -4.80
N ARG A 34 7.06 14.95 -3.59
CA ARG A 34 8.36 15.34 -3.01
C ARG A 34 9.52 14.40 -3.37
N SER A 35 9.27 13.13 -3.73
CA SER A 35 10.34 12.15 -3.99
C SER A 35 10.56 11.86 -5.48
N GLN A 36 9.49 11.72 -6.25
CA GLN A 36 9.54 11.35 -7.68
C GLN A 36 10.18 12.47 -8.51
N VAL A 37 9.78 13.71 -8.24
CA VAL A 37 10.20 14.89 -9.01
C VAL A 37 11.63 15.29 -8.70
N VAL A 38 12.02 15.22 -7.43
CA VAL A 38 13.37 15.63 -6.98
C VAL A 38 14.43 14.61 -7.40
N CYS A 39 14.15 13.31 -7.32
CA CYS A 39 15.10 12.28 -7.76
C CYS A 39 15.24 12.22 -9.29
N LEU A 40 14.14 12.31 -10.05
CA LEU A 40 14.22 12.33 -11.52
C LEU A 40 14.87 13.63 -12.03
N ALA A 41 14.51 14.80 -11.50
CA ALA A 41 15.14 16.07 -11.89
C ALA A 41 16.62 16.14 -11.49
N GLY A 42 17.00 15.58 -10.33
CA GLY A 42 18.40 15.52 -9.88
C GLY A 42 19.28 14.57 -10.69
N LEU A 43 18.78 13.35 -10.98
CA LEU A 43 19.51 12.37 -11.80
C LEU A 43 19.60 12.80 -13.27
N TRP A 44 18.55 13.42 -13.83
CA TRP A 44 18.56 13.92 -15.20
C TRP A 44 19.36 15.22 -15.36
N GLY A 45 19.30 16.12 -14.39
CA GLY A 45 20.15 17.33 -14.36
C GLY A 45 21.64 16.98 -14.36
N GLY A 46 22.04 15.95 -13.60
CA GLY A 46 23.42 15.43 -13.60
C GLY A 46 23.83 14.77 -14.92
N ALA A 47 22.96 13.96 -15.54
CA ALA A 47 23.24 13.30 -16.80
C ALA A 47 23.32 14.26 -18.00
N CYS A 48 22.50 15.32 -18.01
CA CYS A 48 22.49 16.36 -19.03
C CYS A 48 23.73 17.27 -19.00
N LEU A 49 24.42 17.35 -17.85
CA LEU A 49 25.67 18.11 -17.70
C LEU A 49 26.91 17.34 -18.19
N LEU A 50 26.80 16.02 -18.41
CA LEU A 50 27.97 15.16 -18.63
C LEU A 50 28.13 14.60 -20.05
N SER A 51 27.14 14.72 -20.97
CA SER A 51 27.29 14.08 -22.29
C SER A 51 26.44 14.57 -23.47
N LEU A 52 25.48 15.50 -23.29
CA LEU A 52 24.61 15.97 -24.38
C LEU A 52 24.90 17.42 -24.75
N SER A 53 24.75 17.75 -26.03
CA SER A 53 24.81 19.15 -26.49
C SER A 53 23.82 20.02 -25.69
N LEU A 54 24.18 21.27 -25.41
CA LEU A 54 23.40 22.21 -24.60
C LEU A 54 21.91 22.25 -25.00
N LEU A 55 21.62 22.13 -26.30
CA LEU A 55 20.28 22.10 -26.87
C LEU A 55 19.47 20.86 -26.48
N CYS A 56 20.08 19.67 -26.48
CA CYS A 56 19.41 18.44 -26.05
C CYS A 56 19.12 18.46 -24.54
N SER A 57 20.04 18.98 -23.74
CA SER A 57 19.86 19.14 -22.29
C SER A 57 18.72 20.10 -21.96
N LEU A 58 18.61 21.23 -22.69
CA LEU A 58 17.51 22.19 -22.56
C LEU A 58 16.17 21.59 -23.01
N PHE A 59 16.15 20.84 -24.11
CA PHE A 59 14.94 20.16 -24.57
C PHE A 59 14.44 19.16 -23.53
N LEU A 60 15.31 18.29 -23.01
CA LEU A 60 14.97 17.30 -21.99
C LEU A 60 14.51 17.93 -20.67
N LEU A 61 15.15 19.01 -20.23
CA LEU A 61 14.71 19.78 -19.07
C LEU A 61 13.33 20.42 -19.31
N SER A 62 13.09 21.00 -20.49
CA SER A 62 11.80 21.62 -20.82
C SER A 62 10.66 20.60 -20.90
N VAL A 63 10.91 19.42 -21.48
CA VAL A 63 9.95 18.31 -21.53
C VAL A 63 9.69 17.77 -20.13
N SER A 64 10.74 17.64 -19.30
CA SER A 64 10.61 17.22 -17.90
C SER A 64 9.79 18.23 -17.10
N CYS A 65 10.07 19.53 -17.22
CA CYS A 65 9.32 20.59 -16.57
C CYS A 65 7.86 20.63 -17.05
N PHE A 66 7.59 20.49 -18.36
CA PHE A 66 6.24 20.44 -18.89
C PHE A 66 5.49 19.20 -18.38
N PHE A 67 6.12 18.04 -18.38
CA PHE A 67 5.56 16.81 -17.84
C PHE A 67 5.28 16.93 -16.35
N LEU A 68 6.21 17.49 -15.57
CA LEU A 68 6.05 17.75 -14.14
C LEU A 68 4.91 18.73 -13.86
N LEU A 69 4.82 19.83 -14.61
CA LEU A 69 3.75 20.81 -14.49
C LEU A 69 2.39 20.22 -14.88
N TYR A 70 2.33 19.40 -15.92
CA TYR A 70 1.13 18.68 -16.35
C TYR A 70 0.67 17.66 -15.30
N VAL A 71 1.60 16.86 -14.76
CA VAL A 71 1.30 15.91 -13.68
C VAL A 71 0.84 16.65 -12.42
N SER A 72 1.50 17.76 -12.07
CA SER A 72 1.16 18.58 -10.89
C SER A 72 -0.18 19.32 -11.02
N SER A 73 -0.57 19.72 -12.23
CA SER A 73 -1.83 20.43 -12.47
C SER A 73 -3.02 19.48 -12.56
N SER A 74 -2.79 18.23 -12.96
CA SER A 74 -3.84 17.20 -13.05
C SER A 74 -4.38 16.75 -11.68
N ASP A 75 -3.57 16.84 -10.62
CA ASP A 75 -3.83 16.34 -9.26
C ASP A 75 -4.79 17.22 -8.43
N GLN A 76 -5.23 18.38 -8.95
CA GLN A 76 -6.00 19.36 -8.15
C GLN A 76 -7.52 19.25 -8.30
N ASP A 77 -8.02 18.57 -9.34
CA ASP A 77 -9.46 18.45 -9.59
C ASP A 77 -10.06 17.28 -8.78
N LEU A 78 -10.65 17.57 -7.62
CA LEU A 78 -11.44 16.60 -6.86
C LEU A 78 -12.89 16.57 -7.34
N LEU A 79 -13.40 15.37 -7.57
CA LEU A 79 -14.79 15.12 -7.89
C LEU A 79 -15.65 15.31 -6.63
N PRO A 80 -16.91 15.78 -6.77
CA PRO A 80 -17.81 15.94 -5.65
C PRO A 80 -18.05 14.61 -4.93
N VAL A 81 -18.20 14.67 -3.61
CA VAL A 81 -18.41 13.52 -2.72
C VAL A 81 -19.90 13.16 -2.62
N ASP A 82 -20.76 14.18 -2.61
CA ASP A 82 -22.19 14.00 -2.40
C ASP A 82 -22.78 13.02 -3.43
N GLN A 83 -23.56 12.06 -2.92
CA GLN A 83 -24.19 10.95 -3.66
C GLN A 83 -23.30 9.77 -4.06
N LYS A 84 -22.02 9.73 -3.64
CA LYS A 84 -21.16 8.57 -3.91
C LYS A 84 -21.14 7.60 -2.75
N ALA A 85 -21.24 6.32 -3.11
CA ALA A 85 -21.18 5.20 -2.19
C ALA A 85 -19.83 4.47 -2.24
N VAL A 86 -19.25 4.17 -1.07
CA VAL A 86 -17.97 3.47 -0.96
C VAL A 86 -18.10 2.26 -0.05
N LEU A 87 -17.67 1.09 -0.53
CA LEU A 87 -17.50 -0.11 0.29
C LEU A 87 -16.05 -0.17 0.78
N VAL A 88 -15.86 -0.36 2.09
CA VAL A 88 -14.55 -0.59 2.71
C VAL A 88 -14.56 -1.94 3.42
N THR A 89 -13.68 -2.86 3.02
CA THR A 89 -13.54 -4.17 3.69
C THR A 89 -12.52 -4.11 4.83
N GLY A 90 -12.69 -4.94 5.87
CA GLY A 90 -11.80 -4.97 7.03
C GLY A 90 -11.88 -3.67 7.83
N ALA A 91 -13.09 -3.18 8.08
CA ALA A 91 -13.35 -1.94 8.80
C ALA A 91 -13.38 -2.11 10.33
N ASP A 92 -13.03 -3.29 10.84
CA ASP A 92 -12.99 -3.59 12.28
C ASP A 92 -11.94 -2.76 13.03
N SER A 93 -10.81 -2.48 12.38
CA SER A 93 -9.70 -1.73 12.98
C SER A 93 -8.76 -1.12 11.93
N GLY A 94 -7.70 -0.43 12.38
CA GLY A 94 -6.61 0.04 11.53
C GLY A 94 -7.06 0.98 10.41
N PHE A 95 -6.51 0.77 9.21
CA PHE A 95 -6.79 1.64 8.06
C PHE A 95 -8.25 1.61 7.63
N GLY A 96 -8.87 0.44 7.53
CA GLY A 96 -10.26 0.32 7.07
C GLY A 96 -11.23 1.05 7.99
N HIS A 97 -11.05 0.90 9.30
CA HIS A 97 -11.85 1.57 10.32
C HIS A 97 -11.69 3.09 10.26
N ALA A 98 -10.44 3.58 10.27
CA ALA A 98 -10.16 5.01 10.21
C ALA A 98 -10.61 5.64 8.88
N LEU A 99 -10.47 4.90 7.78
CA LEU A 99 -10.94 5.31 6.46
C LEU A 99 -12.46 5.42 6.41
N ALA A 100 -13.20 4.45 6.96
CA ALA A 100 -14.66 4.48 6.98
C ALA A 100 -15.16 5.76 7.67
N LYS A 101 -14.60 6.09 8.84
CA LYS A 101 -14.90 7.34 9.58
C LYS A 101 -14.51 8.59 8.79
N HIS A 102 -13.35 8.55 8.14
CA HIS A 102 -12.85 9.67 7.35
C HIS A 102 -13.75 9.96 6.14
N LEU A 103 -14.19 8.92 5.43
CA LEU A 103 -15.08 9.05 4.27
C LEU A 103 -16.49 9.49 4.70
N ASP A 104 -17.00 9.01 5.84
CA ASP A 104 -18.30 9.46 6.38
C ASP A 104 -18.29 10.97 6.71
N LYS A 105 -17.21 11.45 7.32
CA LYS A 105 -16.99 12.89 7.60
C LYS A 105 -16.91 13.74 6.34
N LEU A 106 -16.42 13.17 5.24
CA LEU A 106 -16.38 13.85 3.94
C LEU A 106 -17.74 13.86 3.23
N GLY A 107 -18.75 13.13 3.71
CA GLY A 107 -20.10 13.10 3.15
C GLY A 107 -20.41 11.87 2.28
N PHE A 108 -19.51 10.88 2.18
CA PHE A 108 -19.79 9.66 1.43
C PHE A 108 -20.90 8.83 2.12
N THR A 109 -21.65 8.06 1.32
CA THR A 109 -22.35 6.88 1.83
C THR A 109 -21.33 5.77 2.00
N VAL A 110 -21.13 5.28 3.23
CA VAL A 110 -20.07 4.32 3.54
C VAL A 110 -20.68 2.99 3.94
N PHE A 111 -20.27 1.94 3.26
CA PHE A 111 -20.53 0.56 3.66
C PHE A 111 -19.26 0.00 4.29
N ALA A 112 -19.26 -0.16 5.61
CA ALA A 112 -18.15 -0.67 6.38
C ALA A 112 -18.32 -2.19 6.58
N GLY A 113 -17.63 -2.97 5.75
CA GLY A 113 -17.56 -4.43 5.88
C GLY A 113 -16.63 -4.82 7.02
N VAL A 114 -17.19 -5.42 8.07
CA VAL A 114 -16.48 -5.86 9.28
C VAL A 114 -16.53 -7.38 9.41
N LEU A 115 -15.49 -7.99 9.97
CA LEU A 115 -15.45 -9.42 10.26
C LEU A 115 -16.41 -9.79 11.40
N ASP A 116 -16.56 -8.92 12.40
CA ASP A 116 -17.51 -9.09 13.49
C ASP A 116 -18.42 -7.86 13.62
N LYS A 117 -19.67 -8.02 13.16
CA LYS A 117 -20.71 -6.98 13.23
C LYS A 117 -21.07 -6.60 14.66
N GLU A 118 -20.89 -7.47 15.64
CA GLU A 118 -21.16 -7.18 17.05
C GLU A 118 -19.89 -6.82 17.83
N GLY A 119 -18.76 -6.76 17.12
CA GLY A 119 -17.46 -6.45 17.69
C GLY A 119 -17.30 -4.97 18.09
N PRO A 120 -16.27 -4.66 18.90
CA PRO A 120 -16.05 -3.31 19.41
C PRO A 120 -15.78 -2.27 18.31
N GLY A 121 -15.11 -2.67 17.22
CA GLY A 121 -14.88 -1.80 16.07
C GLY A 121 -16.16 -1.44 15.33
N ALA A 122 -17.07 -2.40 15.17
CA ALA A 122 -18.39 -2.18 14.57
C ALA A 122 -19.24 -1.24 15.43
N GLU A 123 -19.24 -1.44 16.74
CA GLU A 123 -19.98 -0.60 17.67
C GLU A 123 -19.45 0.85 17.71
N GLU A 124 -18.12 1.03 17.67
CA GLU A 124 -17.52 2.36 17.61
C GLU A 124 -17.94 3.11 16.34
N LEU A 125 -17.98 2.43 15.19
CA LEU A 125 -18.44 3.01 13.92
C LEU A 125 -19.90 3.45 14.01
N ARG A 126 -20.80 2.62 14.56
CA ARG A 126 -22.22 2.97 14.72
C ARG A 126 -22.42 4.18 15.62
N LYS A 127 -21.65 4.26 16.71
CA LYS A 127 -21.79 5.32 17.71
C LYS A 127 -21.26 6.67 17.23
N ASN A 128 -20.20 6.68 16.42
CA ASN A 128 -19.45 7.90 16.11
C ASN A 128 -19.56 8.38 14.65
N CYS A 129 -20.23 7.63 13.79
CA CYS A 129 -20.45 8.01 12.39
C CYS A 129 -21.91 8.41 12.13
N SER A 130 -22.15 9.09 11.02
CA SER A 130 -23.49 9.49 10.61
C SER A 130 -24.33 8.32 10.09
N GLU A 131 -25.63 8.54 9.88
CA GLU A 131 -26.55 7.58 9.28
C GLU A 131 -26.18 7.15 7.84
N ARG A 132 -25.26 7.88 7.19
CA ARG A 132 -24.72 7.52 5.88
C ARG A 132 -23.75 6.34 5.95
N LEU A 133 -23.22 6.01 7.13
CA LEU A 133 -22.40 4.84 7.35
C LEU A 133 -23.27 3.63 7.76
N SER A 134 -23.03 2.49 7.14
CA SER A 134 -23.69 1.23 7.45
C SER A 134 -22.65 0.15 7.70
N VAL A 135 -22.75 -0.51 8.85
CA VAL A 135 -21.86 -1.61 9.23
C VAL A 135 -22.46 -2.93 8.75
N LEU A 136 -21.69 -3.67 7.95
CA LEU A 136 -22.10 -4.90 7.30
C LEU A 136 -21.22 -6.08 7.74
N GLN A 137 -21.84 -7.22 8.03
CA GLN A 137 -21.12 -8.46 8.34
C GLN A 137 -20.48 -9.01 7.06
N MET A 138 -19.14 -9.03 6.99
CA MET A 138 -18.42 -9.36 5.76
C MET A 138 -17.08 -10.05 6.02
N ASP A 139 -17.11 -11.37 6.16
CA ASP A 139 -15.92 -12.21 6.04
C ASP A 139 -15.58 -12.42 4.55
N VAL A 140 -14.47 -11.83 4.09
CA VAL A 140 -14.04 -11.94 2.68
C VAL A 140 -13.65 -13.36 2.27
N THR A 141 -13.54 -14.30 3.21
CA THR A 141 -13.30 -15.73 2.91
C THR A 141 -14.58 -16.52 2.69
N LYS A 142 -15.75 -15.89 2.88
CA LYS A 142 -17.08 -16.49 2.80
C LYS A 142 -17.88 -15.91 1.63
N PRO A 143 -17.94 -16.61 0.47
CA PRO A 143 -18.62 -16.10 -0.72
C PRO A 143 -20.09 -15.75 -0.50
N GLU A 144 -20.77 -16.46 0.40
CA GLU A 144 -22.15 -16.19 0.81
C GLU A 144 -22.29 -14.81 1.46
N GLN A 145 -21.42 -14.46 2.43
CA GLN A 145 -21.46 -13.14 3.07
C GLN A 145 -21.15 -12.02 2.08
N ILE A 146 -20.23 -12.24 1.13
CA ILE A 146 -19.95 -11.26 0.07
C ILE A 146 -21.19 -11.00 -0.80
N LYS A 147 -21.98 -12.05 -1.11
CA LYS A 147 -23.22 -11.93 -1.89
C LYS A 147 -24.35 -11.26 -1.11
N ASP A 148 -24.46 -11.55 0.17
CA ASP A 148 -25.44 -10.90 1.05
C ASP A 148 -25.16 -9.40 1.13
N VAL A 149 -23.90 -9.03 1.40
CA VAL A 149 -23.44 -7.63 1.42
C VAL A 149 -23.64 -6.96 0.06
N HIS A 150 -23.37 -7.64 -1.05
CA HIS A 150 -23.68 -7.11 -2.37
C HIS A 150 -25.16 -6.80 -2.54
N SER A 151 -26.05 -7.66 -2.06
CA SER A 151 -27.50 -7.46 -2.16
C SER A 151 -27.96 -6.27 -1.32
N GLU A 152 -27.50 -6.16 -0.07
CA GLU A 152 -27.79 -5.01 0.81
C GLU A 152 -27.27 -3.68 0.22
N VAL A 153 -26.04 -3.69 -0.33
CA VAL A 153 -25.45 -2.52 -0.99
C VAL A 153 -26.25 -2.13 -2.23
N ALA A 154 -26.60 -3.10 -3.09
CA ALA A 154 -27.35 -2.87 -4.31
C ALA A 154 -28.75 -2.29 -4.03
N GLU A 155 -29.43 -2.79 -2.99
CA GLU A 155 -30.73 -2.26 -2.55
C GLU A 155 -30.61 -0.80 -2.11
N LYS A 156 -29.60 -0.46 -1.29
CA LYS A 156 -29.45 0.88 -0.73
C LYS A 156 -29.00 1.92 -1.76
N ILE A 157 -28.18 1.56 -2.74
CA ILE A 157 -27.69 2.50 -3.78
C ILE A 157 -28.56 2.54 -5.03
N GLN A 158 -29.46 1.57 -5.20
CA GLN A 158 -30.37 1.44 -6.34
C GLN A 158 -29.60 1.54 -7.68
N ASP A 159 -30.09 2.38 -8.61
CA ASP A 159 -29.52 2.51 -9.94
C ASP A 159 -28.26 3.38 -10.05
N LYS A 160 -27.80 3.99 -8.95
CA LYS A 160 -26.64 4.90 -8.98
C LYS A 160 -25.31 4.17 -9.19
N GLY A 161 -25.25 2.88 -8.89
CA GLY A 161 -24.02 2.10 -8.87
C GLY A 161 -23.12 2.45 -7.68
N LEU A 162 -22.06 1.68 -7.49
CA LEU A 162 -21.14 1.85 -6.37
C LEU A 162 -19.93 2.67 -6.82
N TRP A 163 -19.62 3.79 -6.14
CA TRP A 163 -18.54 4.66 -6.58
C TRP A 163 -17.16 4.05 -6.33
N ALA A 164 -16.94 3.43 -5.18
CA ALA A 164 -15.67 2.78 -4.91
C ALA A 164 -15.79 1.50 -4.08
N VAL A 165 -14.86 0.58 -4.32
CA VAL A 165 -14.58 -0.58 -3.45
C VAL A 165 -13.13 -0.45 -2.99
N VAL A 166 -12.93 -0.45 -1.68
CA VAL A 166 -11.62 -0.46 -1.03
C VAL A 166 -11.39 -1.84 -0.42
N ASN A 167 -10.61 -2.66 -1.12
CA ASN A 167 -10.13 -3.94 -0.61
C ASN A 167 -8.98 -3.69 0.36
N ASN A 168 -9.32 -3.61 1.64
CA ASN A 168 -8.39 -3.36 2.73
C ASN A 168 -8.24 -4.57 3.67
N ALA A 169 -9.22 -5.46 3.75
CA ALA A 169 -9.15 -6.66 4.60
C ALA A 169 -7.84 -7.42 4.37
N GLY A 170 -7.14 -7.74 5.46
CA GLY A 170 -5.87 -8.44 5.38
C GLY A 170 -5.32 -8.90 6.73
N VAL A 171 -4.46 -9.93 6.67
CA VAL A 171 -3.78 -10.55 7.80
C VAL A 171 -2.29 -10.72 7.49
N LEU A 172 -1.43 -10.46 8.48
CA LEU A 172 0.03 -10.64 8.37
C LEU A 172 0.50 -11.99 8.92
N HIS A 173 -0.18 -12.52 9.95
CA HIS A 173 0.21 -13.72 10.71
C HIS A 173 1.57 -13.56 11.42
N PHE A 174 2.22 -14.65 11.84
CA PHE A 174 3.43 -14.64 12.64
C PHE A 174 4.68 -14.49 11.76
N PRO A 175 5.55 -13.49 12.00
CA PRO A 175 6.75 -13.30 11.21
C PRO A 175 7.78 -14.35 11.61
N ILE A 176 8.05 -15.27 10.70
CA ILE A 176 9.02 -16.36 10.87
C ILE A 176 9.61 -16.73 9.51
N ASP A 177 10.76 -17.39 9.51
CA ASP A 177 11.39 -17.92 8.31
C ASP A 177 10.39 -18.72 7.45
N GLY A 178 10.45 -18.53 6.14
CA GLY A 178 9.43 -19.04 5.22
C GLY A 178 9.26 -20.57 5.25
N GLU A 179 10.33 -21.31 5.57
CA GLU A 179 10.32 -22.76 5.75
C GLU A 179 9.54 -23.20 6.99
N LEU A 180 9.56 -22.38 8.05
CA LEU A 180 8.92 -22.68 9.33
C LEU A 180 7.42 -22.34 9.35
N ILE A 181 6.93 -21.66 8.31
CA ILE A 181 5.52 -21.29 8.19
C ILE A 181 4.70 -22.52 7.76
N PRO A 182 3.71 -22.98 8.55
CA PRO A 182 2.83 -24.06 8.15
C PRO A 182 1.99 -23.70 6.91
N MET A 183 1.69 -24.67 6.05
CA MET A 183 0.87 -24.43 4.86
C MET A 183 -0.54 -23.90 5.17
N THR A 184 -1.07 -24.20 6.36
CA THR A 184 -2.35 -23.63 6.85
C THR A 184 -2.28 -22.11 6.93
N VAL A 185 -1.15 -21.54 7.38
CA VAL A 185 -0.92 -20.10 7.45
C VAL A 185 -0.79 -19.49 6.06
N TYR A 186 -0.02 -20.11 5.15
CA TYR A 186 0.06 -19.66 3.75
C TYR A 186 -1.34 -19.62 3.10
N ARG A 187 -2.14 -20.67 3.27
CA ARG A 187 -3.50 -20.75 2.73
C ARG A 187 -4.41 -19.69 3.31
N LYS A 188 -4.34 -19.45 4.63
CA LYS A 188 -5.15 -18.43 5.30
C LYS A 188 -4.77 -17.01 4.84
N CYS A 189 -3.49 -16.68 4.77
CA CYS A 189 -3.03 -15.40 4.23
C CYS A 189 -3.53 -15.21 2.79
N MET A 190 -3.42 -16.24 1.93
CA MET A 190 -3.88 -16.16 0.55
C MET A 190 -5.41 -16.03 0.44
N ALA A 191 -6.15 -16.77 1.26
CA ALA A 191 -7.61 -16.72 1.33
C ALA A 191 -8.12 -15.31 1.64
N VAL A 192 -7.53 -14.64 2.63
CA VAL A 192 -7.97 -13.29 3.03
C VAL A 192 -7.40 -12.22 2.09
N ASN A 193 -6.07 -12.15 1.96
CA ASN A 193 -5.39 -11.00 1.37
C ASN A 193 -5.50 -10.95 -0.17
N PHE A 194 -5.72 -12.10 -0.80
CA PHE A 194 -5.77 -12.22 -2.26
C PHE A 194 -7.12 -12.72 -2.74
N PHE A 195 -7.50 -13.97 -2.43
CA PHE A 195 -8.73 -14.56 -2.95
C PHE A 195 -9.96 -13.78 -2.51
N GLY A 196 -10.02 -13.34 -1.25
CA GLY A 196 -11.11 -12.51 -0.74
C GLY A 196 -11.22 -11.18 -1.49
N ALA A 197 -10.11 -10.47 -1.68
CA ALA A 197 -10.09 -9.22 -2.46
C ALA A 197 -10.50 -9.44 -3.93
N VAL A 198 -10.10 -10.55 -4.55
CA VAL A 198 -10.51 -10.93 -5.91
C VAL A 198 -12.01 -11.23 -5.98
N GLU A 199 -12.54 -12.00 -5.02
CA GLU A 199 -13.97 -12.36 -4.97
C GLU A 199 -14.84 -11.12 -4.77
N VAL A 200 -14.49 -10.26 -3.81
CA VAL A 200 -15.16 -8.95 -3.60
C VAL A 200 -15.10 -8.12 -4.87
N THR A 201 -13.93 -8.03 -5.51
CA THR A 201 -13.79 -7.31 -6.79
C THR A 201 -14.78 -7.82 -7.82
N LYS A 202 -14.84 -9.14 -8.04
CA LYS A 202 -15.69 -9.76 -9.06
C LYS A 202 -17.18 -9.55 -8.78
N VAL A 203 -17.60 -9.72 -7.52
CA VAL A 203 -19.01 -9.56 -7.12
C VAL A 203 -19.47 -8.11 -7.28
N PHE A 204 -18.65 -7.14 -6.90
CA PHE A 204 -19.03 -5.71 -6.95
C PHE A 204 -18.74 -5.03 -8.30
N LEU A 205 -18.04 -5.71 -9.21
CA LEU A 205 -17.67 -5.14 -10.51
C LEU A 205 -18.87 -4.63 -11.34
N PRO A 206 -20.04 -5.29 -11.39
CA PRO A 206 -21.21 -4.75 -12.08
C PRO A 206 -21.63 -3.37 -11.56
N LEU A 207 -21.61 -3.17 -10.24
CA LEU A 207 -21.96 -1.88 -9.61
C LEU A 207 -20.91 -0.80 -9.89
N LEU A 208 -19.62 -1.16 -9.89
CA LEU A 208 -18.52 -0.26 -10.26
C LEU A 208 -18.60 0.17 -11.74
N ARG A 209 -18.97 -0.73 -12.64
CA ARG A 209 -19.13 -0.41 -14.07
C ARG A 209 -20.24 0.60 -14.30
N LYS A 210 -21.34 0.51 -13.53
CA LYS A 210 -22.48 1.44 -13.63
C LYS A 210 -22.09 2.87 -13.27
N SER A 211 -21.26 3.04 -12.24
CA SER A 211 -20.78 4.34 -11.77
C SER A 211 -19.52 4.84 -12.47
N LYS A 212 -18.86 4.00 -13.30
CA LYS A 212 -17.47 4.21 -13.78
C LYS A 212 -16.53 4.52 -12.61
N GLY A 213 -16.69 3.73 -11.55
CA GLY A 213 -16.12 3.96 -10.23
C GLY A 213 -14.63 3.64 -10.09
N ARG A 214 -14.23 3.33 -8.85
CA ARG A 214 -12.85 3.10 -8.42
C ARG A 214 -12.72 1.77 -7.68
N LEU A 215 -11.81 0.92 -8.11
CA LEU A 215 -11.33 -0.22 -7.33
C LEU A 215 -9.99 0.16 -6.69
N VAL A 216 -9.93 0.15 -5.36
CA VAL A 216 -8.73 0.46 -4.61
C VAL A 216 -8.29 -0.78 -3.84
N ASN A 217 -7.11 -1.31 -4.16
CA ASN A 217 -6.53 -2.46 -3.48
C ASN A 217 -5.39 -2.00 -2.55
N VAL A 218 -5.50 -2.30 -1.26
CA VAL A 218 -4.46 -2.01 -0.27
C VAL A 218 -3.44 -3.15 -0.25
N SER A 219 -2.30 -2.90 -0.88
CA SER A 219 -1.15 -3.77 -0.91
C SER A 219 -0.22 -3.49 0.28
N SER A 220 1.09 -3.52 0.06
CA SER A 220 2.15 -3.17 1.02
C SER A 220 3.45 -2.91 0.27
N MET A 221 4.35 -2.11 0.84
CA MET A 221 5.74 -2.06 0.38
C MET A 221 6.40 -3.46 0.34
N GLY A 222 5.99 -4.37 1.24
CA GLY A 222 6.42 -5.78 1.23
C GLY A 222 5.99 -6.58 -0.02
N ALA A 223 5.17 -6.01 -0.91
CA ALA A 223 4.92 -6.59 -2.24
C ALA A 223 6.12 -6.45 -3.20
N MET A 224 7.00 -5.49 -2.94
CA MET A 224 8.11 -5.11 -3.82
C MET A 224 9.49 -5.28 -3.15
N ILE A 225 9.52 -5.38 -1.82
CA ILE A 225 10.76 -5.52 -1.04
C ILE A 225 10.72 -6.85 -0.29
N PRO A 226 11.71 -7.74 -0.48
CA PRO A 226 11.72 -9.08 0.11
C PRO A 226 12.19 -9.04 1.57
N PHE A 227 11.36 -8.52 2.48
CA PHE A 227 11.67 -8.55 3.91
C PHE A 227 11.73 -10.00 4.42
N GLN A 228 12.77 -10.31 5.20
CA GLN A 228 12.87 -11.58 5.91
C GLN A 228 11.65 -11.78 6.81
N MET A 229 11.32 -13.04 7.09
CA MET A 229 10.21 -13.43 7.97
C MET A 229 8.80 -13.07 7.46
N MET A 230 8.67 -12.59 6.21
CA MET A 230 7.40 -12.15 5.63
C MET A 230 6.94 -13.00 4.45
N ALA A 231 7.48 -14.21 4.25
CA ALA A 231 7.27 -15.01 3.04
C ALA A 231 5.78 -15.19 2.67
N ALA A 232 4.93 -15.61 3.63
CA ALA A 232 3.50 -15.78 3.39
C ALA A 232 2.80 -14.44 3.08
N TYR A 233 2.99 -13.44 3.92
CA TYR A 233 2.35 -12.13 3.76
C TYR A 233 2.79 -11.39 2.48
N ALA A 234 4.10 -11.24 2.27
CA ALA A 234 4.69 -10.56 1.12
C ALA A 234 4.23 -11.17 -0.20
N SER A 235 4.19 -12.51 -0.28
CA SER A 235 3.68 -13.23 -1.46
C SER A 235 2.25 -12.83 -1.81
N THR A 236 1.36 -12.71 -0.81
CA THR A 236 -0.03 -12.28 -1.06
C THR A 236 -0.13 -10.83 -1.51
N LYS A 237 0.72 -9.95 -0.98
CA LYS A 237 0.76 -8.52 -1.35
C LYS A 237 1.37 -8.31 -2.73
N ALA A 238 2.34 -9.13 -3.13
CA ALA A 238 2.82 -9.20 -4.51
C ALA A 238 1.70 -9.67 -5.46
N ALA A 239 0.99 -10.74 -5.10
CA ALA A 239 -0.11 -11.30 -5.89
C ALA A 239 -1.23 -10.26 -6.14
N ILE A 240 -1.71 -9.58 -5.10
CA ILE A 240 -2.76 -8.56 -5.26
C ILE A 240 -2.25 -7.34 -6.06
N SER A 241 -0.98 -6.98 -5.94
CA SER A 241 -0.38 -5.90 -6.74
C SER A 241 -0.37 -6.23 -8.23
N MET A 242 0.03 -7.46 -8.57
CA MET A 242 0.04 -7.93 -9.95
C MET A 242 -1.39 -8.05 -10.51
N PHE A 243 -2.31 -8.63 -9.75
CA PHE A 243 -3.73 -8.69 -10.13
C PHE A 243 -4.30 -7.29 -10.41
N SER A 244 -4.00 -6.31 -9.55
CA SER A 244 -4.42 -4.93 -9.72
C SER A 244 -3.87 -4.30 -11.00
N ALA A 245 -2.60 -4.56 -11.32
CA ALA A 245 -1.97 -4.05 -12.53
C ALA A 245 -2.59 -4.63 -13.81
N VAL A 246 -2.94 -5.92 -13.81
CA VAL A 246 -3.60 -6.61 -14.93
C VAL A 246 -5.04 -6.12 -15.11
N ILE A 247 -5.86 -6.22 -14.06
CA ILE A 247 -7.29 -5.89 -14.14
C ILE A 247 -7.53 -4.39 -14.43
N ARG A 248 -6.58 -3.52 -14.09
CA ARG A 248 -6.58 -2.11 -14.51
C ARG A 248 -6.68 -1.95 -16.02
N GLN A 249 -5.92 -2.74 -16.78
CA GLN A 249 -5.93 -2.67 -18.25
C GLN A 249 -7.24 -3.24 -18.81
N GLU A 250 -7.72 -4.34 -18.23
CA GLU A 250 -8.96 -4.99 -18.66
C GLU A 250 -10.20 -4.12 -18.38
N LEU A 251 -10.19 -3.38 -17.28
CA LEU A 251 -11.29 -2.52 -16.85
C LEU A 251 -11.28 -1.12 -17.44
N ALA A 252 -10.18 -0.70 -18.06
CA ALA A 252 -10.05 0.62 -18.68
C ALA A 252 -11.17 0.89 -19.71
N LYS A 253 -11.53 -0.11 -20.53
CA LYS A 253 -12.62 -0.03 -21.53
C LYS A 253 -14.01 0.17 -20.92
N TRP A 254 -14.17 -0.20 -19.65
CA TRP A 254 -15.41 -0.02 -18.89
C TRP A 254 -15.45 1.31 -18.13
N GLY A 255 -14.39 2.11 -18.19
CA GLY A 255 -14.27 3.37 -17.45
C GLY A 255 -14.03 3.20 -15.94
N VAL A 256 -13.90 1.96 -15.45
CA VAL A 256 -13.55 1.68 -14.04
C VAL A 256 -12.06 1.88 -13.86
N LYS A 257 -11.67 2.68 -12.86
CA LYS A 257 -10.26 2.89 -12.55
C LYS A 257 -9.82 1.97 -11.44
N VAL A 258 -8.59 1.47 -11.54
CA VAL A 258 -8.00 0.57 -10.55
C VAL A 258 -6.74 1.21 -9.99
N VAL A 259 -6.64 1.25 -8.67
CA VAL A 259 -5.56 1.88 -7.92
C VAL A 259 -5.00 0.88 -6.91
N THR A 260 -3.67 0.84 -6.80
CA THR A 260 -2.99 0.09 -5.74
C THR A 260 -2.31 1.05 -4.78
N ILE A 261 -2.51 0.82 -3.48
CA ILE A 261 -1.84 1.57 -2.41
C ILE A 261 -0.79 0.66 -1.80
N HIS A 262 0.43 1.14 -1.64
CA HIS A 262 1.56 0.43 -1.03
C HIS A 262 2.00 1.13 0.25
N PRO A 263 1.34 0.86 1.40
CA PRO A 263 1.79 1.41 2.68
C PRO A 263 3.15 0.85 3.10
N GLY A 264 3.96 1.70 3.72
CA GLY A 264 5.12 1.31 4.53
C GLY A 264 4.73 0.73 5.89
N GLY A 265 5.61 0.84 6.89
CA GLY A 265 5.33 0.40 8.27
C GLY A 265 4.46 1.42 9.01
N PHE A 266 3.25 1.01 9.40
CA PHE A 266 2.30 1.83 10.17
C PHE A 266 1.72 1.03 11.34
N GLN A 267 1.51 1.72 12.46
CA GLN A 267 0.95 1.09 13.66
C GLN A 267 -0.55 0.83 13.42
N THR A 268 -0.88 -0.44 13.24
CA THR A 268 -2.25 -0.93 13.13
C THR A 268 -2.38 -2.24 13.90
N ASN A 269 -3.61 -2.73 14.04
CA ASN A 269 -3.86 -4.00 14.72
C ASN A 269 -3.44 -5.22 13.90
N ILE A 270 -2.92 -5.05 12.67
CA ILE A 270 -2.51 -6.16 11.79
C ILE A 270 -1.40 -7.03 12.39
N VAL A 271 -0.56 -6.44 13.25
CA VAL A 271 0.52 -7.15 13.95
C VAL A 271 -0.04 -8.03 15.07
N GLY A 272 -1.23 -7.77 15.59
CA GLY A 272 -1.85 -8.55 16.67
C GLY A 272 -1.46 -8.13 18.09
N SER A 273 -1.92 -8.89 19.09
CA SER A 273 -1.60 -8.73 20.52
C SER A 273 -0.61 -9.79 21.00
N GLN A 274 -0.04 -9.61 22.20
CA GLN A 274 0.83 -10.62 22.83
C GLN A 274 0.18 -12.00 22.86
N ASP A 275 -1.08 -12.08 23.29
CA ASP A 275 -1.84 -13.35 23.33
C ASP A 275 -1.96 -14.01 21.94
N SER A 276 -2.11 -13.20 20.88
CA SER A 276 -2.14 -13.73 19.51
C SER A 276 -0.78 -14.26 19.09
N TRP A 277 0.30 -13.62 19.52
CA TRP A 277 1.67 -14.02 19.21
C TRP A 277 2.02 -15.35 19.87
N ASP A 278 1.65 -15.51 21.15
CA ASP A 278 1.90 -16.75 21.90
C ASP A 278 1.09 -17.93 21.34
N LYS A 279 -0.16 -17.68 20.90
CA LYS A 279 -0.95 -18.70 20.20
C LYS A 279 -0.32 -19.12 18.87
N MET A 280 0.16 -18.16 18.09
CA MET A 280 0.80 -18.47 16.80
C MET A 280 2.15 -19.18 16.97
N GLU A 281 2.95 -18.78 17.96
CA GLU A 281 4.20 -19.48 18.31
C GLU A 281 3.90 -20.93 18.67
N LYS A 282 2.92 -21.16 19.54
CA LYS A 282 2.50 -22.52 19.90
C LYS A 282 2.04 -23.32 18.69
N GLU A 283 1.18 -22.74 17.83
CA GLU A 283 0.72 -23.40 16.61
C GLU A 283 1.90 -23.82 15.72
N ILE A 284 2.90 -22.97 15.55
CA ILE A 284 4.10 -23.27 14.76
C ILE A 284 4.89 -24.43 15.40
N LEU A 285 5.15 -24.36 16.70
CA LEU A 285 5.92 -25.38 17.42
C LEU A 285 5.20 -26.75 17.41
N ASP A 286 3.87 -26.76 17.49
CA ASP A 286 3.05 -27.97 17.42
C ASP A 286 3.11 -28.65 16.03
N HIS A 287 3.47 -27.90 14.97
CA HIS A 287 3.63 -28.43 13.60
C HIS A 287 5.09 -28.79 13.25
N PHE A 288 6.04 -28.63 14.16
CA PHE A 288 7.44 -28.95 13.88
C PHE A 288 7.63 -30.44 13.66
N SER A 289 8.23 -30.80 12.52
CA SER A 289 8.79 -32.12 12.36
C SER A 289 10.02 -32.28 13.26
N LYS A 290 10.41 -33.53 13.53
CA LYS A 290 11.63 -33.83 14.29
C LYS A 290 12.86 -33.17 13.67
N GLU A 291 12.96 -33.21 12.34
CA GLU A 291 14.07 -32.59 11.58
C GLU A 291 14.11 -31.07 11.76
N ILE A 292 12.97 -30.38 11.65
CA ILE A 292 12.91 -28.93 11.86
C ILE A 292 13.28 -28.56 13.30
N GLN A 293 12.83 -29.36 14.27
CA GLN A 293 13.16 -29.14 15.68
C GLN A 293 14.66 -29.34 15.96
N GLU A 294 15.32 -30.30 15.30
CA GLU A 294 16.76 -30.52 15.37
C GLU A 294 17.54 -29.38 14.70
N ASN A 295 17.09 -28.93 13.53
CA ASN A 295 17.77 -27.90 12.74
C ASN A 295 17.65 -26.49 13.34
N TYR A 296 16.45 -26.09 13.78
CA TYR A 296 16.18 -24.71 14.22
C TYR A 296 16.15 -24.60 15.75
N GLY A 297 15.46 -25.52 16.41
CA GLY A 297 15.19 -25.45 17.84
C GLY A 297 14.09 -24.43 18.20
N GLN A 298 13.43 -24.65 19.34
CA GLN A 298 12.34 -23.80 19.80
C GLN A 298 12.83 -22.38 20.17
N GLU A 299 14.07 -22.27 20.65
CA GLU A 299 14.67 -20.99 21.04
C GLU A 299 14.79 -20.05 19.84
N TYR A 300 15.04 -20.60 18.64
CA TYR A 300 15.11 -19.82 17.41
C TYR A 300 13.77 -19.17 17.07
N VAL A 301 12.68 -19.95 17.10
CA VAL A 301 11.30 -19.44 16.89
C VAL A 301 10.97 -18.34 17.89
N HIS A 302 11.34 -18.55 19.15
CA HIS A 302 11.12 -17.56 20.19
C HIS A 302 11.82 -16.24 19.89
N THR A 303 13.07 -16.28 19.42
CA THR A 303 13.77 -15.04 19.02
C THR A 303 13.14 -14.35 17.81
N GLN A 304 12.50 -15.10 16.92
CA GLN A 304 11.77 -14.54 15.79
C GLN A 304 10.47 -13.84 16.21
N LYS A 305 9.79 -14.36 17.25
CA LYS A 305 8.64 -13.66 17.87
C LYS A 305 8.99 -12.24 18.30
N LEU A 306 10.23 -12.01 18.76
CA LEU A 306 10.71 -10.69 19.19
C LEU A 306 10.75 -9.65 18.06
N ALA A 307 10.62 -10.05 16.79
CA ALA A 307 10.48 -9.12 15.69
C ALA A 307 9.14 -8.36 15.71
N LEU A 308 8.07 -8.93 16.27
CA LEU A 308 6.74 -8.30 16.35
C LEU A 308 6.72 -6.98 17.12
N PRO A 309 7.26 -6.88 18.36
CA PRO A 309 7.33 -5.60 19.06
C PRO A 309 8.24 -4.59 18.35
N VAL A 310 9.35 -5.04 17.75
CA VAL A 310 10.25 -4.17 16.97
C VAL A 310 9.53 -3.59 15.75
N MET A 311 8.77 -4.41 15.02
CA MET A 311 7.96 -3.94 13.89
C MET A 311 6.93 -2.89 14.32
N ARG A 312 6.30 -3.06 15.49
CA ARG A 312 5.38 -2.07 16.04
C ARG A 312 6.10 -0.76 16.36
N GLU A 313 7.27 -0.83 17.00
CA GLU A 313 8.06 0.36 17.38
C GLU A 313 8.59 1.14 16.17
N MET A 314 9.07 0.43 15.14
CA MET A 314 9.57 1.04 13.89
C MET A 314 8.46 1.60 13.00
N SER A 315 7.20 1.25 13.28
CA SER A 315 6.06 1.68 12.48
C SER A 315 5.59 3.09 12.84
N ASN A 316 5.15 3.85 11.83
CA ASN A 316 4.63 5.19 12.02
C ASN A 316 3.23 5.15 12.68
N PRO A 317 3.01 5.83 13.82
CA PRO A 317 1.68 5.91 14.44
C PRO A 317 0.69 6.76 13.62
N ASP A 318 1.18 7.71 12.82
CA ASP A 318 0.33 8.55 11.99
C ASP A 318 -0.06 7.83 10.69
N ILE A 319 -1.31 7.35 10.63
CA ILE A 319 -1.89 6.70 9.44
C ILE A 319 -2.50 7.69 8.43
N THR A 320 -2.55 8.98 8.73
CA THR A 320 -3.13 10.01 7.84
C THR A 320 -2.56 10.01 6.42
N PRO A 321 -1.26 9.72 6.16
CA PRO A 321 -0.76 9.57 4.79
C PRO A 321 -1.52 8.51 3.98
N VAL A 322 -1.84 7.35 4.58
CA VAL A 322 -2.58 6.28 3.91
C VAL A 322 -4.02 6.72 3.60
N LEU A 323 -4.68 7.38 4.55
CA LEU A 323 -6.04 7.87 4.38
C LEU A 323 -6.12 8.93 3.28
N ARG A 324 -5.13 9.83 3.20
CA ARG A 324 -5.05 10.85 2.15
C ARG A 324 -4.81 10.22 0.77
N ASP A 325 -3.92 9.24 0.66
CA ASP A 325 -3.67 8.55 -0.60
C ASP A 325 -4.94 7.83 -1.10
N ILE A 326 -5.67 7.15 -0.20
CA ILE A 326 -6.93 6.48 -0.56
C ILE A 326 -8.02 7.50 -0.91
N GLN A 327 -8.18 8.58 -0.14
CA GLN A 327 -9.10 9.65 -0.47
C GLN A 327 -8.78 10.24 -1.85
N HIS A 328 -7.52 10.53 -2.13
CA HIS A 328 -7.10 11.05 -3.41
C HIS A 328 -7.41 10.07 -4.55
N ALA A 329 -7.13 8.78 -4.37
CA ALA A 329 -7.48 7.73 -5.32
C ALA A 329 -8.99 7.66 -5.63
N ILE A 330 -9.84 7.95 -4.64
CA ILE A 330 -11.31 7.93 -4.77
C ILE A 330 -11.85 9.22 -5.37
N CYS A 331 -11.29 10.38 -5.00
CA CYS A 331 -11.85 11.69 -5.31
C CYS A 331 -11.23 12.34 -6.55
N ALA A 332 -9.95 12.11 -6.86
CA ALA A 332 -9.29 12.82 -7.93
C ALA A 332 -9.82 12.41 -9.32
N LYS A 333 -10.04 13.41 -10.17
CA LYS A 333 -10.46 13.24 -11.56
C LYS A 333 -9.39 12.47 -12.35
N ASN A 334 -8.14 12.87 -12.17
CA ASN A 334 -6.96 12.17 -12.64
C ASN A 334 -6.15 11.74 -11.42
N HIS A 335 -5.87 10.45 -11.32
CA HIS A 335 -5.17 9.88 -10.18
C HIS A 335 -4.08 8.94 -10.68
N SER A 336 -3.01 8.79 -9.89
CA SER A 336 -2.05 7.71 -10.11
C SER A 336 -2.73 6.34 -9.97
N SER A 337 -2.23 5.33 -10.67
CA SER A 337 -2.62 3.93 -10.40
C SER A 337 -1.86 3.30 -9.23
N PHE A 338 -0.87 4.02 -8.69
CA PHE A 338 0.10 3.53 -7.72
C PHE A 338 0.43 4.64 -6.69
N TYR A 339 0.24 4.34 -5.41
CA TYR A 339 0.57 5.25 -4.30
C TYR A 339 1.51 4.57 -3.32
N CYS A 340 2.48 5.33 -2.82
CA CYS A 340 3.37 4.88 -1.74
C CYS A 340 3.12 5.71 -0.48
N SER A 341 2.37 5.15 0.45
CA SER A 341 2.08 5.83 1.70
C SER A 341 3.23 5.62 2.69
N GLY A 342 3.70 6.71 3.30
CA GLY A 342 4.74 6.67 4.33
C GLY A 342 6.07 7.28 3.91
N ARG A 343 6.86 7.67 4.91
CA ARG A 343 8.14 8.35 4.69
C ARG A 343 9.12 7.36 4.05
N MET A 344 9.81 7.79 2.99
CA MET A 344 10.79 7.00 2.24
C MET A 344 10.25 5.73 1.55
N THR A 345 8.97 5.36 1.68
CA THR A 345 8.41 4.13 1.08
C THR A 345 8.72 4.03 -0.42
N TYR A 346 8.48 5.10 -1.17
CA TYR A 346 8.78 5.14 -2.61
C TYR A 346 10.27 4.98 -2.91
N LEU A 347 11.13 5.65 -2.14
CA LEU A 347 12.58 5.59 -2.32
C LEU A 347 13.12 4.20 -2.02
N TRP A 348 12.58 3.52 -1.01
CA TRP A 348 12.92 2.13 -0.71
C TRP A 348 12.49 1.17 -1.81
N ILE A 349 11.30 1.36 -2.39
CA ILE A 349 10.84 0.54 -3.53
C ILE A 349 11.74 0.78 -4.75
N CYS A 350 12.09 2.03 -5.05
CA CYS A 350 13.03 2.34 -6.13
C CYS A 350 14.40 1.71 -5.86
N PHE A 351 14.92 1.85 -4.63
CA PHE A 351 16.19 1.25 -4.25
C PHE A 351 16.16 -0.26 -4.45
N ALA A 352 15.13 -0.96 -3.97
CA ALA A 352 14.99 -2.40 -4.14
C ALA A 352 14.87 -2.80 -5.63
N ALA A 353 14.21 -1.99 -6.46
CA ALA A 353 14.03 -2.29 -7.89
C ALA A 353 15.30 -2.10 -8.72
N TYR A 354 16.19 -1.18 -8.33
CA TYR A 354 17.38 -0.81 -9.14
C TYR A 354 18.72 -1.20 -8.50
N SER A 355 18.75 -1.60 -7.23
CA SER A 355 19.99 -2.03 -6.56
C SER A 355 20.37 -3.46 -6.97
N PRO A 356 21.67 -3.79 -7.02
CA PRO A 356 22.10 -5.18 -7.10
C PRO A 356 21.53 -5.99 -5.94
N ILE A 357 21.03 -7.20 -6.23
CA ILE A 357 20.39 -8.09 -5.23
C ILE A 357 21.31 -8.31 -4.03
N SER A 358 22.62 -8.51 -4.24
CA SER A 358 23.60 -8.70 -3.17
C SER A 358 23.70 -7.51 -2.20
N LEU A 359 23.56 -6.27 -2.72
CA LEU A 359 23.56 -5.07 -1.89
C LEU A 359 22.24 -4.95 -1.11
N LEU A 360 21.12 -5.23 -1.76
CA LEU A 360 19.81 -5.24 -1.13
C LEU A 360 19.76 -6.26 0.03
N ASP A 361 20.20 -7.49 -0.23
CA ASP A 361 20.23 -8.58 0.75
C ASP A 361 21.15 -8.24 1.93
N TYR A 362 22.32 -7.64 1.66
CA TYR A 362 23.24 -7.19 2.70
C TYR A 362 22.58 -6.14 3.63
N ILE A 363 21.89 -5.15 3.06
CA ILE A 363 21.21 -4.11 3.85
C ILE A 363 20.07 -4.71 4.66
N LEU A 364 19.21 -5.54 4.03
CA LEU A 364 18.07 -6.15 4.70
C LEU A 364 18.50 -7.10 5.82
N LYS A 365 19.58 -7.86 5.62
CA LYS A 365 20.15 -8.74 6.65
C LYS A 365 20.59 -7.97 7.89
N ASN A 366 21.26 -6.84 7.71
CA ASN A 366 21.75 -6.04 8.85
C ASN A 366 20.63 -5.31 9.62
N TYR A 367 19.45 -5.12 9.01
CA TYR A 367 18.31 -4.46 9.65
C TYR A 367 17.34 -5.43 10.34
N PHE A 368 17.17 -6.66 9.85
CA PHE A 368 16.06 -7.54 10.24
C PHE A 368 16.46 -8.95 10.73
N THR A 369 17.74 -9.35 10.66
CA THR A 369 18.11 -10.74 11.01
C THR A 369 18.13 -10.97 12.52
N PRO A 370 17.48 -12.04 13.03
CA PRO A 370 17.58 -12.46 14.42
C PRO A 370 19.04 -12.70 14.81
N LYS A 371 19.44 -12.25 16.01
CA LYS A 371 20.81 -12.44 16.50
C LYS A 371 21.17 -13.90 16.78
N LEU A 372 20.17 -14.75 17.03
CA LEU A 372 20.36 -16.17 17.28
C LEU A 372 20.37 -16.94 15.97
N MET A 373 21.38 -17.78 15.75
CA MET A 373 21.45 -18.68 14.60
C MET A 373 20.62 -19.96 14.85
N PRO A 374 20.12 -20.63 13.79
CA PRO A 374 19.51 -21.96 13.89
C PRO A 374 20.38 -22.94 14.68
N ARG A 375 19.75 -23.86 15.43
CA ARG A 375 20.44 -24.82 16.31
C ARG A 375 21.55 -25.61 15.60
N ALA A 376 21.29 -26.17 14.42
CA ALA A 376 22.28 -26.95 13.66
C ALA A 376 23.55 -26.14 13.31
N LEU A 377 23.41 -24.83 13.08
CA LEU A 377 24.54 -23.95 12.77
C LEU A 377 25.34 -23.53 14.00
N ARG A 378 24.76 -23.65 15.20
CA ARG A 378 25.44 -23.39 16.49
C ARG A 378 26.20 -24.59 17.01
N THR A 379 25.75 -25.80 16.67
CA THR A 379 26.39 -27.06 17.10
C THR A 379 27.52 -27.51 16.17
N ALA A 380 27.61 -26.93 14.97
CA ALA A 380 28.66 -27.21 13.99
C ALA A 380 29.90 -26.31 14.13
N SER A 381 29.84 -25.32 15.01
CA SER A 381 30.93 -24.41 15.41
C SER A 381 31.45 -24.77 16.80
#